data_AF-A0A0R3E7F6-F1
#
_entry.id   AF-A0A0R3E7F6-F1
#
_cell.length_a   1.000
_cell.length_b   1.000
_cell.length_c   1.000
_cell.angle_alpha   90.00
_cell.angle_beta   90.00
_cell.angle_gamma   90.00
#
_symmetry.space_group_name_H-M   'P 1'
#
loop_
_entity.id
_entity.type
_entity.pdbx_description
1 polymer ?
#
loop_
_entity_poly.entity_id
_entity_poly.type
_entity_poly.pdbx_seq_one_letter_code
_entity_poly.pdbx_strand_id
1 'polypeptide(L)'
;MPKGAELAVVTIERSGPVPQNFFCDGRITDGEHQWPEAPFLLYTVPPPDGVVDHCDKPGNLQFTFLVPDDVTLTAIDLVNPVGGSAQILVRFELS
;
A
#
# COMPACT_ATOMS: atom_id res chain seq x y z
N MET A 1 18.26 -1.09 5.78
CA MET A 1 17.59 0.13 5.27
C MET A 1 18.62 1.05 4.65
N PRO A 2 18.34 1.65 3.48
CA PRO A 2 19.14 2.75 2.97
C PRO A 2 19.20 3.89 3.99
N LYS A 3 20.28 4.68 3.99
CA LYS A 3 20.39 5.85 4.86
C LYS A 3 19.38 6.91 4.42
N GLY A 4 18.65 7.50 5.37
CA GLY A 4 17.63 8.52 5.10
C GLY A 4 16.31 7.94 4.59
N ALA A 5 16.03 6.66 4.87
CA ALA A 5 14.81 6.00 4.44
C ALA A 5 14.21 5.15 5.56
N GLU A 6 12.90 5.11 5.61
CA GLU A 6 12.12 4.31 6.55
C GLU A 6 11.10 3.42 5.84
N LEU A 7 10.56 2.45 6.59
CA LEU A 7 9.44 1.66 6.12
C LEU A 7 8.15 2.23 6.70
N ALA A 8 7.30 2.75 5.82
CA ALA A 8 5.93 3.08 6.18
C ALA A 8 5.06 1.84 5.96
N VAL A 9 4.39 1.38 7.02
CA VAL A 9 3.46 0.26 6.96
C VAL A 9 2.05 0.81 7.13
N VAL A 10 1.20 0.57 6.15
CA VAL A 10 -0.20 1.00 6.17
C VAL A 10 -1.09 -0.22 6.23
N THR A 11 -1.99 -0.26 7.22
CA THR A 11 -3.04 -1.28 7.30
C THR A 11 -4.38 -0.62 6.98
N ILE A 12 -5.05 -1.11 5.94
CA ILE A 12 -6.40 -0.71 5.55
C ILE A 12 -7.38 -1.71 6.13
N GLU A 13 -8.27 -1.22 6.98
CA GLU A 13 -9.39 -2.00 7.49
C GLU A 13 -10.40 -2.25 6.37
N ARG A 14 -10.77 -3.51 6.17
CA ARG A 14 -11.75 -3.89 5.15
C ARG A 14 -12.94 -4.57 5.78
N SER A 15 -14.11 -4.30 5.24
CA SER A 15 -15.35 -4.97 5.61
C SER A 15 -16.08 -5.46 4.37
N GLY A 16 -16.91 -6.49 4.55
CA GLY A 16 -17.65 -7.12 3.45
C GLY A 16 -16.84 -8.14 2.66
N PRO A 17 -17.48 -8.75 1.64
CA PRO A 17 -16.84 -9.74 0.80
C PRO A 17 -15.80 -9.10 -0.12
N VAL A 18 -14.72 -9.84 -0.40
CA VAL A 18 -13.74 -9.45 -1.41
C VAL A 18 -14.34 -9.62 -2.81
N PRO A 19 -14.35 -8.59 -3.68
CA PRO A 19 -14.83 -8.74 -5.04
C PRO A 19 -13.98 -9.77 -5.81
N GLN A 20 -14.62 -10.56 -6.67
CA GLN A 20 -13.89 -11.51 -7.51
C GLN A 20 -12.95 -10.78 -8.46
N ASN A 21 -11.74 -11.30 -8.63
CA ASN A 21 -10.69 -10.74 -9.50
C ASN A 21 -10.30 -9.29 -9.15
N PHE A 22 -10.36 -8.93 -7.87
CA PHE A 22 -9.92 -7.63 -7.40
C PHE A 22 -8.41 -7.64 -7.13
N PHE A 23 -7.65 -7.06 -8.06
CA PHE A 23 -6.21 -6.86 -7.94
C PHE A 23 -5.94 -5.38 -7.68
N CYS A 24 -5.03 -5.09 -6.75
CA CYS A 24 -4.60 -3.74 -6.48
C CYS A 24 -3.14 -3.69 -6.04
N ASP A 25 -2.48 -2.59 -6.37
CA ASP A 25 -1.19 -2.20 -5.79
C ASP A 25 -1.41 -0.97 -4.91
N GLY A 26 -0.56 -0.81 -3.90
CA GLY A 26 -0.49 0.39 -3.07
C GLY A 26 0.41 1.46 -3.68
N ARG A 27 -0.01 2.72 -3.54
CA ARG A 27 0.85 3.89 -3.78
C ARG A 27 0.70 4.89 -2.66
N ILE A 28 1.78 5.24 -1.99
CA ILE A 28 1.76 6.24 -0.92
C ILE A 28 2.30 7.58 -1.42
N THR A 29 1.78 8.68 -0.89
CA THR A 29 2.15 10.03 -1.35
C THR A 29 2.26 11.01 -0.18
N ASP A 30 3.12 12.02 -0.35
CA ASP A 30 3.21 13.22 0.49
C ASP A 30 2.41 14.40 -0.09
N GLY A 31 1.77 14.21 -1.25
CA GLY A 31 1.05 15.24 -2.03
C GLY A 31 1.85 15.81 -3.21
N GLU A 32 3.18 15.65 -3.23
CA GLU A 32 4.07 16.12 -4.30
C GLU A 32 4.75 14.94 -5.04
N HIS A 33 5.09 13.90 -4.31
CA HIS A 33 5.75 12.69 -4.74
C HIS A 33 4.90 11.46 -4.44
N GLN A 34 5.13 10.39 -5.18
CA GLN A 34 4.40 9.14 -5.01
C GLN A 34 5.38 7.97 -5.08
N TRP A 35 5.24 7.03 -4.15
CA TRP A 35 6.11 5.85 -4.05
C TRP A 35 5.32 4.55 -4.26
N PRO A 36 5.88 3.58 -5.01
CA PRO A 36 5.37 2.20 -5.04
C PRO A 36 5.52 1.53 -3.68
N GLU A 37 4.84 0.41 -3.52
CA GLU A 37 5.20 -0.60 -2.54
C GLU A 37 6.70 -0.93 -2.57
N ALA A 38 7.25 -1.20 -1.39
CA ALA A 38 8.63 -1.58 -1.23
C ALA A 38 8.89 -2.92 -1.96
N PRO A 39 10.06 -3.11 -2.58
CA PRO A 39 10.41 -4.38 -3.19
C PRO A 39 10.36 -5.53 -2.15
N PHE A 40 9.35 -6.40 -2.28
CA PHE A 40 9.05 -7.47 -1.30
C PHE A 40 10.28 -8.32 -0.92
N LEU A 41 11.14 -8.65 -1.88
CA LEU A 41 12.33 -9.48 -1.65
C LEU A 41 13.43 -8.79 -0.82
N LEU A 42 13.38 -7.46 -0.69
CA LEU A 42 14.41 -6.66 -0.01
C LEU A 42 13.88 -6.04 1.27
N TYR A 43 12.63 -5.61 1.27
CA TYR A 43 12.01 -4.85 2.35
C TYR A 43 10.58 -5.35 2.53
N THR A 44 10.38 -6.22 3.51
CA THR A 44 9.06 -6.77 3.84
C THR A 44 8.84 -6.71 5.35
N VAL A 45 7.61 -6.36 5.72
CA VAL A 45 7.10 -6.47 7.09
C VAL A 45 6.04 -7.57 7.06
N PRO A 46 6.20 -8.66 7.83
CA PRO A 46 5.20 -9.72 7.88
C PRO A 46 3.83 -9.19 8.33
N PRO A 47 2.73 -9.53 7.63
CA PRO A 47 1.39 -9.17 8.08
C PRO A 47 1.05 -9.83 9.44
N PRO A 48 0.41 -9.11 10.36
CA PRO A 48 -0.19 -9.69 11.56
C PRO A 48 -1.31 -10.69 11.25
N ASP A 49 -1.75 -11.45 12.26
CA ASP A 49 -2.89 -12.37 12.12
C ASP A 49 -4.14 -11.64 11.61
N GLY A 50 -4.80 -12.22 10.60
CA GLY A 50 -6.00 -11.65 9.98
C GLY A 50 -5.74 -10.48 9.02
N VAL A 51 -4.47 -10.13 8.81
CA VAL A 51 -4.02 -9.14 7.82
C VAL A 51 -3.37 -9.88 6.64
N VAL A 52 -3.63 -9.42 5.44
CA VAL A 52 -3.12 -9.96 4.18
C VAL A 52 -2.43 -8.86 3.39
N ASP A 53 -1.52 -9.22 2.51
CA ASP A 53 -0.78 -8.34 1.60
C ASP A 53 -1.29 -8.44 0.15
N HIS A 54 -2.46 -9.07 -0.07
CA HIS A 54 -3.04 -9.27 -1.40
C HIS A 54 -4.53 -8.89 -1.40
N CYS A 55 -4.91 -8.07 -2.39
CA CYS A 55 -6.26 -7.51 -2.48
C CYS A 55 -7.35 -8.56 -2.75
N ASP A 56 -6.99 -9.70 -3.35
CA ASP A 56 -7.88 -10.83 -3.66
C ASP A 56 -8.15 -11.75 -2.46
N LYS A 57 -7.48 -11.53 -1.32
CA LYS A 57 -7.66 -12.32 -0.09
C LYS A 57 -8.55 -11.61 0.91
N PRO A 58 -9.35 -12.35 1.70
CA PRO A 58 -10.12 -11.76 2.81
C PRO A 58 -9.19 -11.31 3.96
N GLY A 59 -9.63 -10.31 4.73
CA GLY A 59 -8.91 -9.77 5.89
C GLY A 59 -8.58 -8.28 5.73
N ASN A 60 -7.92 -7.68 6.72
CA ASN A 60 -7.38 -6.33 6.56
C ASN A 60 -6.20 -6.36 5.58
N LEU A 61 -5.93 -5.26 4.89
CA LEU A 61 -4.91 -5.21 3.85
C LEU A 61 -3.69 -4.44 4.35
N GLN A 62 -2.49 -4.98 4.18
CA GLN A 62 -1.24 -4.33 4.54
C GLN A 62 -0.41 -4.03 3.30
N PHE A 63 0.13 -2.82 3.27
CA PHE A 63 1.15 -2.40 2.32
C PHE A 63 2.38 -1.90 3.06
N THR A 64 3.54 -2.16 2.50
CA THR A 64 4.82 -1.64 3.01
C THR A 64 5.43 -0.75 1.93
N PHE A 65 5.90 0.43 2.31
CA PHE A 65 6.53 1.40 1.42
C PHE A 65 7.92 1.75 1.93
N LEU A 66 8.85 1.98 1.01
CA LEU A 66 10.16 2.52 1.33
C LEU A 66 10.14 4.01 0.95
N VAL A 67 10.17 4.89 1.95
CA VAL A 67 10.02 6.34 1.78
C VAL A 67 11.19 7.07 2.45
N PRO A 68 11.46 8.34 2.09
CA PRO A 68 12.38 9.18 2.86
C PRO A 68 11.92 9.31 4.33
N ASP A 69 12.85 9.48 5.26
CA ASP A 69 12.55 9.63 6.69
C ASP A 69 12.18 11.07 7.10
N ASP A 70 12.09 11.98 6.14
CA ASP A 70 11.82 13.41 6.33
C ASP A 70 10.58 13.91 5.57
N VAL A 71 9.72 13.02 5.06
CA VAL A 71 8.46 13.37 4.40
C VAL A 71 7.26 13.14 5.31
N THR A 72 6.20 13.93 5.10
CA THR A 72 4.90 13.71 5.76
C THR A 72 3.94 13.10 4.74
N LEU A 73 3.59 11.84 4.97
CA LEU A 73 2.68 11.09 4.09
C LEU A 73 1.24 11.58 4.31
N THR A 74 0.53 11.82 3.21
CA THR A 74 -0.81 12.44 3.22
C THR A 74 -1.90 11.51 2.72
N ALA A 75 -1.59 10.55 1.84
CA ALA A 75 -2.58 9.60 1.33
C ALA A 75 -1.96 8.29 0.84
N ILE A 76 -2.82 7.28 0.74
CA ILE A 76 -2.56 6.04 0.00
C ILE A 76 -3.63 5.82 -1.07
N ASP A 77 -3.19 5.52 -2.28
CA ASP A 77 -4.03 5.11 -3.40
C ASP A 77 -3.94 3.59 -3.60
N LEU A 78 -5.09 2.94 -3.73
CA LEU A 78 -5.19 1.62 -4.32
C LEU A 78 -5.35 1.79 -5.83
N VAL A 79 -4.41 1.27 -6.59
CA VAL A 79 -4.42 1.40 -8.05
C VAL A 79 -4.63 0.07 -8.74
N ASN A 80 -5.25 0.09 -9.92
CA ASN A 80 -5.41 -1.09 -10.75
C ASN A 80 -4.07 -1.45 -11.44
N PRO A 81 -3.45 -2.60 -11.13
CA PRO A 81 -2.21 -3.02 -11.79
C PRO A 81 -2.46 -3.57 -13.21
N VAL A 82 -3.72 -3.92 -13.53
CA VAL A 82 -4.07 -4.55 -14.80
C VAL A 82 -4.15 -3.51 -15.92
N GLY A 83 -3.53 -3.83 -17.05
CA GLY A 83 -3.60 -3.01 -18.27
C GLY A 83 -2.78 -1.72 -18.22
N GLY A 84 -1.92 -1.53 -17.21
CA GLY A 84 -0.97 -0.42 -17.12
C GLY A 84 -1.60 0.96 -16.92
N SER A 85 -2.90 1.03 -16.62
CA SER A 85 -3.63 2.29 -16.51
C SER A 85 -3.31 3.08 -15.24
N ALA A 86 -2.71 2.45 -14.22
CA ALA A 86 -2.49 3.01 -12.88
C ALA A 86 -3.74 3.72 -12.32
N GLN A 87 -4.92 3.29 -12.76
CA GLN A 87 -6.19 3.92 -12.39
C GLN A 87 -6.37 3.82 -10.89
N ILE A 88 -6.58 4.96 -10.22
CA ILE A 88 -6.94 5.00 -8.81
C ILE A 88 -8.33 4.38 -8.65
N LEU A 89 -8.40 3.29 -7.88
CA LEU A 89 -9.64 2.61 -7.50
C LEU A 89 -10.23 3.25 -6.25
N VAL A 90 -9.38 3.53 -5.26
CA VAL A 90 -9.74 4.12 -3.97
C VAL A 90 -8.57 4.97 -3.47
N ARG A 91 -8.86 6.13 -2.87
CA ARG A 91 -7.90 6.93 -2.11
C ARG A 91 -8.30 6.96 -0.64
N PHE A 92 -7.32 6.77 0.26
CA PHE A 92 -7.47 6.98 1.69
C PHE A 92 -6.54 8.11 2.12
N GLU A 93 -7.11 9.15 2.71
CA GLU A 93 -6.34 10.24 3.32
C GLU A 93 -5.78 9.76 4.67
N LEU A 94 -4.52 10.09 4.94
CA LEU A 94 -3.83 9.82 6.20
C LEU A 94 -3.97 11.07 7.07
N SER A 95 -4.60 10.91 8.24
CA SER A 95 -4.88 11.99 9.19
C SER A 95 -3.75 12.22 10.19
#